data_AF-A0A3D4Q2A0-F1
#
_entry.id   AF-A0A3D4Q2A0-F1
#
_cell.length_a   1.000
_cell.length_b   1.000
_cell.length_c   1.000
_cell.angle_alpha   90.00
_cell.angle_beta   90.00
_cell.angle_gamma   90.00
#
_symmetry.space_group_name_H-M   'P 1'
#
loop_
_entity.id
_entity.type
_entity.pdbx_description
1 polymer ?
#
loop_
_entity_poly.entity_id
_entity_poly.type
_entity_poly.pdbx_seq_one_letter_code
_entity_poly.pdbx_strand_id
1 'polypeptide(L)'
;MKKILLIIAMISLSQFSVACDEACKRAKAEAANNVKFASYLNAKYCQSTGMDFLMQGRKSLQSYRDKQLPTAHRGGAKNIRNFILQRKDWLQECDNYLQLTEQGRIFRDKDSTDKIIAAMTGTAGELEKIMKRPKVEVENLELVVAPAAKKFDELFQLVDGHYLELQRRGLL
;
A
#
# COMPACT_ATOMS: atom_id res chain seq x y z
N MET A 1 53.56 -9.31 -28.33
CA MET A 1 53.41 -9.16 -26.86
C MET A 1 52.44 -8.03 -26.45
N LYS A 2 52.51 -6.81 -27.02
CA LYS A 2 51.57 -5.71 -26.69
C LYS A 2 50.07 -6.01 -26.90
N LYS A 3 49.71 -6.83 -27.89
CA LYS A 3 48.31 -7.20 -28.18
C LYS A 3 47.68 -8.17 -27.16
N ILE A 4 48.51 -8.98 -26.48
CA ILE A 4 48.04 -9.96 -25.48
C ILE A 4 47.76 -9.26 -24.14
N LEU A 5 48.59 -8.28 -23.77
CA LEU A 5 48.39 -7.43 -22.59
C LEU A 5 47.08 -6.62 -22.65
N LEU A 6 46.66 -6.21 -23.84
CA LEU A 6 45.43 -5.43 -24.04
C LEU A 6 44.15 -6.26 -23.86
N ILE A 7 44.20 -7.57 -24.14
CA ILE A 7 43.06 -8.49 -23.96
C ILE A 7 42.89 -8.83 -22.47
N ILE A 8 43.99 -9.02 -21.74
CA ILE A 8 43.97 -9.30 -20.29
C ILE A 8 43.42 -8.10 -19.51
N ALA A 9 43.73 -6.87 -19.94
CA ALA A 9 43.21 -5.65 -19.32
C ALA A 9 41.71 -5.39 -19.58
N MET A 10 41.14 -5.92 -20.67
CA MET A 10 39.70 -5.82 -20.93
C MET A 10 38.87 -6.84 -20.13
N ILE A 11 39.44 -8.01 -19.79
CA ILE A 11 38.76 -9.06 -19.01
C ILE A 11 38.70 -8.70 -17.52
N SER A 12 39.64 -7.89 -17.00
CA SER A 12 39.61 -7.41 -15.61
C SER A 12 38.63 -6.26 -15.35
N LEU A 13 38.07 -5.64 -16.41
CA LEU A 13 37.06 -4.58 -16.32
C LEU A 13 35.63 -5.08 -16.52
N SER A 14 35.43 -6.34 -16.95
CA SER A 14 34.13 -6.99 -16.86
C SER A 14 33.88 -7.42 -15.42
N GLN A 15 33.58 -6.46 -14.55
CA GLN A 15 32.92 -6.76 -13.29
C GLN A 15 31.69 -7.60 -13.65
N PHE A 16 31.63 -8.81 -13.11
CA PHE A 16 30.50 -9.71 -13.25
C PHE A 16 29.24 -8.96 -12.81
N SER A 17 28.53 -8.36 -13.76
CA SER A 17 27.15 -7.92 -13.59
C SER A 17 26.30 -9.19 -13.56
N VAL A 18 26.46 -9.99 -12.51
CA VAL A 18 25.47 -11.01 -12.16
C VAL A 18 24.17 -10.26 -11.96
N ALA A 19 23.20 -10.52 -12.85
CA ALA A 19 21.86 -9.96 -12.73
C ALA A 19 21.37 -10.27 -11.31
N CYS A 20 21.23 -9.23 -10.48
CA CYS A 20 20.83 -9.36 -9.09
C CYS A 20 19.35 -9.72 -9.06
N ASP A 21 19.06 -11.01 -8.82
CA ASP A 21 17.72 -11.53 -8.66
C ASP A 21 17.07 -11.07 -7.35
N GLU A 22 15.81 -11.49 -7.11
CA GLU A 22 15.04 -11.11 -5.92
C GLU A 22 15.78 -11.44 -4.61
N ALA A 23 16.43 -12.61 -4.56
CA ALA A 23 17.15 -13.07 -3.38
C ALA A 23 18.40 -12.21 -3.13
N CYS A 24 19.13 -11.89 -4.18
CA CYS A 24 20.26 -10.98 -4.15
C CYS A 24 19.85 -9.58 -3.67
N LYS A 25 18.78 -9.00 -4.23
CA LYS A 25 18.29 -7.66 -3.82
C LYS A 25 17.86 -7.64 -2.36
N ARG A 26 17.14 -8.68 -1.93
CA ARG A 26 16.75 -8.84 -0.52
C ARG A 26 17.98 -8.93 0.38
N ALA A 27 18.94 -9.80 0.08
CA ALA A 27 20.14 -9.96 0.91
C ALA A 27 20.97 -8.67 1.00
N LYS A 28 21.13 -7.95 -0.13
CA LYS A 28 21.78 -6.64 -0.18
C LYS A 28 21.05 -5.64 0.72
N ALA A 29 19.73 -5.56 0.62
CA ALA A 29 18.90 -4.65 1.41
C ALA A 29 18.94 -4.98 2.91
N GLU A 30 18.87 -6.25 3.29
CA GLU A 30 18.99 -6.70 4.68
C GLU A 30 20.33 -6.31 5.29
N ALA A 31 21.42 -6.55 4.56
CA ALA A 31 22.77 -6.21 5.01
C ALA A 31 22.98 -4.69 5.11
N ALA A 32 22.53 -3.93 4.12
CA ALA A 32 22.70 -2.47 4.07
C ALA A 32 21.88 -1.73 5.13
N ASN A 33 20.70 -2.25 5.49
CA ASN A 33 19.77 -1.57 6.40
C ASN A 33 19.69 -2.23 7.78
N ASN A 34 20.45 -3.30 8.02
CA ASN A 34 20.42 -4.08 9.27
C ASN A 34 19.00 -4.52 9.65
N VAL A 35 18.26 -5.05 8.67
CA VAL A 35 16.89 -5.57 8.84
C VAL A 35 16.80 -7.01 8.38
N LYS A 36 15.76 -7.72 8.80
CA LYS A 36 15.38 -9.03 8.26
C LYS A 36 13.97 -8.96 7.71
N PHE A 37 13.84 -9.27 6.43
CA PHE A 37 12.52 -9.31 5.80
C PHE A 37 11.87 -10.67 6.03
N ALA A 38 10.54 -10.67 6.13
CA ALA A 38 9.80 -11.92 6.16
C ALA A 38 10.02 -12.70 4.85
N SER A 39 10.09 -14.02 4.95
CA SER A 39 10.43 -14.89 3.81
C SER A 39 9.43 -14.82 2.66
N TYR A 40 8.18 -14.46 2.94
CA TYR A 40 7.12 -14.28 1.95
C TYR A 40 7.24 -12.99 1.13
N LEU A 41 7.98 -11.98 1.62
CA LEU A 41 8.10 -10.70 0.94
C LEU A 41 8.97 -10.84 -0.31
N ASN A 42 8.38 -10.44 -1.43
CA ASN A 42 9.02 -10.26 -2.73
C ASN A 42 8.21 -9.28 -3.58
N ALA A 43 8.78 -8.79 -4.68
CA ALA A 43 8.16 -7.82 -5.57
C ALA A 43 6.80 -8.29 -6.11
N LYS A 44 6.68 -9.58 -6.47
CA LYS A 44 5.42 -10.15 -6.96
C LYS A 44 4.32 -10.13 -5.89
N TYR A 45 4.65 -10.54 -4.67
CA TYR A 45 3.72 -10.49 -3.53
C TYR A 45 3.27 -9.05 -3.25
N CYS A 46 4.20 -8.10 -3.28
CA CYS A 46 3.90 -6.68 -3.08
C CYS A 46 2.96 -6.16 -4.18
N GLN A 47 3.25 -6.47 -5.45
CA GLN A 47 2.39 -6.09 -6.58
C GLN A 47 0.98 -6.68 -6.44
N SER A 48 0.86 -7.97 -6.12
CA SER A 48 -0.44 -8.60 -5.89
C SER A 48 -1.18 -7.96 -4.72
N THR A 49 -0.49 -7.64 -3.62
CA THR A 49 -1.09 -6.99 -2.44
C THR A 49 -1.63 -5.59 -2.78
N GLY A 50 -0.87 -4.79 -3.53
CA GLY A 50 -1.33 -3.49 -4.03
C GLY A 50 -2.56 -3.63 -4.92
N MET A 51 -2.55 -4.59 -5.84
CA MET A 51 -3.67 -4.78 -6.77
C MET A 51 -4.93 -5.32 -6.13
N ASP A 52 -4.80 -6.25 -5.20
CA ASP A 52 -5.92 -6.75 -4.41
C ASP A 52 -6.57 -5.64 -3.59
N PHE A 53 -5.80 -4.68 -3.08
CA PHE A 53 -6.36 -3.52 -2.41
C PHE A 53 -7.15 -2.62 -3.38
N LEU A 54 -6.56 -2.25 -4.53
CA LEU A 54 -7.21 -1.36 -5.49
C LEU A 54 -8.52 -1.95 -6.04
N MET A 55 -8.60 -3.27 -6.23
CA MET A 55 -9.80 -3.92 -6.77
C MET A 55 -10.75 -4.43 -5.67
N GLN A 56 -10.27 -5.36 -4.85
CA GLN A 56 -11.12 -6.09 -3.89
C GLN A 56 -11.30 -5.29 -2.60
N GLY A 57 -10.22 -4.68 -2.11
CA GLY A 57 -10.23 -3.82 -0.93
C GLY A 57 -11.21 -2.66 -1.12
N ARG A 58 -11.03 -1.90 -2.21
CA ARG A 58 -11.94 -0.80 -2.60
C ARG A 58 -13.40 -1.24 -2.65
N LYS A 59 -13.71 -2.34 -3.34
CA LYS A 59 -15.10 -2.86 -3.44
C LYS A 59 -15.69 -3.20 -2.07
N SER A 60 -14.89 -3.78 -1.18
CA SER A 60 -15.32 -4.14 0.17
C SER A 60 -15.62 -2.90 1.01
N LEU A 61 -14.76 -1.88 0.92
CA LEU A 61 -14.96 -0.59 1.59
C LEU A 61 -16.19 0.14 1.05
N GLN A 62 -16.42 0.14 -0.27
CA GLN A 62 -17.60 0.72 -0.89
C GLN A 62 -18.89 0.07 -0.37
N SER A 63 -18.92 -1.27 -0.30
CA SER A 63 -20.07 -2.00 0.23
C SER A 63 -20.40 -1.60 1.67
N TYR A 64 -19.37 -1.40 2.51
CA TYR A 64 -19.57 -0.88 3.85
C TYR A 64 -20.10 0.55 3.83
N ARG A 65 -19.46 1.45 3.07
CA ARG A 65 -19.87 2.85 2.92
C ARG A 65 -21.37 2.90 2.58
N ASP A 66 -21.79 2.18 1.56
CA ASP A 66 -23.17 2.32 1.04
C ASP A 66 -24.21 1.70 1.94
N LYS A 67 -23.91 0.53 2.52
CA LYS A 67 -24.94 -0.29 3.18
C LYS A 67 -24.91 -0.23 4.69
N GLN A 68 -23.74 -0.01 5.28
CA GLN A 68 -23.53 -0.19 6.72
C GLN A 68 -23.23 1.11 7.43
N LEU A 69 -22.45 2.02 6.81
CA LEU A 69 -22.12 3.31 7.41
C LEU A 69 -23.38 4.12 7.83
N PRO A 70 -24.47 4.20 7.04
CA PRO A 70 -25.66 4.99 7.42
C PRO A 70 -26.33 4.53 8.72
N THR A 71 -26.12 3.27 9.13
CA THR A 71 -26.65 2.74 10.39
C THR A 71 -25.87 3.22 11.63
N ALA A 72 -24.70 3.83 11.42
CA ALA A 72 -23.74 4.19 12.46
C ALA A 72 -23.43 3.04 13.44
N HIS A 73 -23.56 1.77 13.02
CA HIS A 73 -23.41 0.63 13.90
C HIS A 73 -21.95 0.49 14.38
N ARG A 74 -21.73 0.59 15.70
CA ARG A 74 -20.38 0.61 16.32
C ARG A 74 -19.57 -0.65 16.00
N GLY A 75 -20.21 -1.82 16.00
CA GLY A 75 -19.56 -3.08 15.64
C GLY A 75 -19.15 -3.12 14.16
N GLY A 76 -19.97 -2.56 13.28
CA GLY A 76 -19.66 -2.44 11.85
C GLY A 76 -18.45 -1.52 11.64
N ALA A 77 -18.46 -0.36 12.31
CA ALA A 77 -17.34 0.60 12.28
C ALA A 77 -16.03 -0.03 12.79
N LYS A 78 -16.08 -0.82 13.88
CA LYS A 78 -14.92 -1.56 14.39
C LYS A 78 -14.34 -2.52 13.36
N ASN A 79 -15.20 -3.33 12.74
CA ASN A 79 -14.77 -4.35 11.78
C ASN A 79 -14.13 -3.71 10.55
N ILE A 80 -14.76 -2.68 9.98
CA ILE A 80 -14.21 -2.03 8.78
C ILE A 80 -12.96 -1.22 9.10
N ARG A 81 -12.86 -0.60 10.28
CA ARG A 81 -11.63 0.06 10.75
C ARG A 81 -10.47 -0.92 10.82
N ASN A 82 -10.68 -2.09 11.43
CA ASN A 82 -9.67 -3.12 11.52
C ASN A 82 -9.25 -3.64 10.16
N PHE A 83 -10.21 -3.81 9.23
CA PHE A 83 -9.92 -4.16 7.85
C PHE A 83 -9.02 -3.10 7.17
N ILE A 84 -9.35 -1.80 7.29
CA ILE A 84 -8.54 -0.71 6.71
C ILE A 84 -7.13 -0.73 7.29
N LEU A 85 -6.99 -0.84 8.62
CA LEU A 85 -5.69 -0.83 9.28
C LEU A 85 -4.83 -2.04 8.87
N GLN A 86 -5.42 -3.23 8.81
CA GLN A 86 -4.71 -4.43 8.35
C GLN A 86 -4.20 -4.26 6.91
N ARG A 87 -5.04 -3.77 5.99
CA ARG A 87 -4.61 -3.52 4.60
C ARG A 87 -3.54 -2.44 4.53
N LYS A 88 -3.66 -1.39 5.34
CA LYS A 88 -2.63 -0.32 5.43
C LYS A 88 -1.29 -0.92 5.85
N ASP A 89 -1.27 -1.75 6.89
CA ASP A 89 -0.04 -2.33 7.42
C ASP A 89 0.65 -3.23 6.38
N TRP A 90 -0.11 -4.06 5.65
CA TRP A 90 0.43 -4.85 4.54
C TRP A 90 1.00 -4.00 3.41
N LEU A 91 0.28 -2.94 3.00
CA LEU A 91 0.75 -2.03 1.96
C LEU A 91 2.02 -1.28 2.38
N GLN A 92 2.11 -0.86 3.65
CA GLN A 92 3.30 -0.19 4.18
C GLN A 92 4.49 -1.15 4.30
N GLU A 93 4.26 -2.40 4.73
CA GLU A 93 5.30 -3.43 4.73
C GLU A 93 5.86 -3.65 3.32
N CYS A 94 4.97 -3.78 2.33
CA CYS A 94 5.34 -3.93 0.94
C CYS A 94 6.07 -2.70 0.39
N ASP A 95 5.58 -1.49 0.67
CA ASP A 95 6.23 -0.24 0.22
C ASP A 95 7.64 -0.10 0.80
N ASN A 96 7.82 -0.45 2.08
CA ASN A 96 9.12 -0.43 2.72
C ASN A 96 10.06 -1.46 2.10
N TYR A 97 9.58 -2.68 1.88
CA TYR A 97 10.35 -3.72 1.20
C TYR A 97 10.83 -3.27 -0.19
N LEU A 98 9.92 -2.75 -1.01
CA LEU A 98 10.22 -2.28 -2.37
C LEU A 98 11.22 -1.11 -2.38
N GLN A 99 11.11 -0.18 -1.43
CA GLN A 99 12.06 0.93 -1.30
C GLN A 99 13.46 0.44 -0.93
N LEU A 100 13.56 -0.39 0.10
CA LEU A 100 14.86 -0.87 0.60
C LEU A 100 15.56 -1.81 -0.40
N THR A 101 14.79 -2.49 -1.26
CA THR A 101 15.31 -3.35 -2.33
C THR A 101 15.50 -2.63 -3.66
N GLU A 102 15.30 -1.30 -3.71
CA GLU A 102 15.41 -0.46 -4.92
C GLU A 102 14.47 -0.93 -6.05
N GLN A 103 13.30 -1.49 -5.70
CA GLN A 103 12.31 -2.04 -6.62
C GLN A 103 11.08 -1.14 -6.82
N GLY A 104 11.15 0.10 -6.33
CA GLY A 104 10.13 1.12 -6.52
C GLY A 104 9.24 1.32 -5.29
N ARG A 105 7.94 1.52 -5.53
CA ARG A 105 6.92 1.83 -4.52
C ARG A 105 5.75 0.86 -4.66
N ILE A 106 4.95 0.70 -3.60
CA ILE A 106 3.77 -0.19 -3.62
C ILE A 106 2.70 0.27 -4.62
N PHE A 107 2.60 1.58 -4.80
CA PHE A 107 1.86 2.22 -5.88
C PHE A 107 2.85 2.88 -6.84
N ARG A 108 2.39 3.72 -7.78
CA ARG A 108 3.27 4.30 -8.83
C ARG A 108 4.50 5.02 -8.26
N ASP A 109 4.28 5.85 -7.24
CA ASP A 109 5.31 6.72 -6.68
C ASP A 109 5.04 7.06 -5.23
N LYS A 110 5.93 7.87 -4.66
CA LYS A 110 5.82 8.36 -3.29
C LYS A 110 4.54 9.14 -3.03
N ASP A 111 4.17 10.06 -3.91
CA ASP A 111 3.03 10.96 -3.70
C ASP A 111 1.70 10.19 -3.66
N SER A 112 1.47 9.34 -4.66
CA SER A 112 0.31 8.45 -4.74
C SER A 112 0.25 7.51 -3.54
N THR A 113 1.38 6.93 -3.14
CA THR A 113 1.46 6.04 -1.99
C THR A 113 1.13 6.76 -0.68
N ASP A 114 1.80 7.87 -0.41
CA ASP A 114 1.63 8.61 0.82
C ASP A 114 0.18 9.13 0.95
N LYS A 115 -0.42 9.61 -0.15
CA LYS A 115 -1.81 10.07 -0.17
C LYS A 115 -2.80 8.95 0.14
N ILE A 116 -2.68 7.78 -0.50
CA ILE A 116 -3.59 6.65 -0.27
C ILE A 116 -3.46 6.17 1.19
N ILE A 117 -2.24 5.97 1.68
CA ILE A 117 -1.99 5.52 3.06
C ILE A 117 -2.50 6.54 4.10
N ALA A 118 -2.31 7.84 3.84
CA ALA A 118 -2.85 8.90 4.69
C ALA A 118 -4.39 8.90 4.69
N ALA A 119 -5.03 8.74 3.53
CA ALA A 119 -6.48 8.64 3.43
C ALA A 119 -7.03 7.42 4.18
N MET A 120 -6.38 6.26 4.07
CA MET A 120 -6.73 5.07 4.87
C MET A 120 -6.69 5.36 6.37
N THR A 121 -5.65 6.06 6.83
CA THR A 121 -5.50 6.47 8.24
C THR A 121 -6.62 7.42 8.66
N GLY A 122 -6.93 8.42 7.83
CA GLY A 122 -8.03 9.36 8.07
C GLY A 122 -9.38 8.67 8.19
N THR A 123 -9.70 7.76 7.27
CA THR A 123 -10.94 6.98 7.28
C THR A 123 -11.04 6.10 8.54
N ALA A 124 -9.95 5.41 8.90
CA ALA A 124 -9.90 4.63 10.14
C ALA A 124 -10.11 5.50 11.40
N GLY A 125 -9.60 6.73 11.39
CA GLY A 125 -9.78 7.70 12.47
C GLY A 125 -11.24 8.14 12.66
N GLU A 126 -11.97 8.44 11.57
CA GLU A 126 -13.39 8.81 11.68
C GLU A 126 -14.26 7.63 12.12
N LEU A 127 -13.95 6.41 11.67
CA LEU A 127 -14.62 5.20 12.13
C LEU A 127 -14.42 4.97 13.64
N GLU A 128 -13.23 5.30 14.16
CA GLU A 128 -12.96 5.22 15.59
C GLU A 128 -13.84 6.19 16.40
N LYS A 129 -14.09 7.40 15.88
CA LYS A 129 -15.01 8.34 16.51
C LYS A 129 -16.44 7.78 16.56
N ILE A 130 -16.91 7.13 15.49
CA ILE A 130 -18.20 6.44 15.47
C ILE A 130 -18.26 5.35 16.54
N MET A 131 -17.18 4.58 16.72
CA MET A 131 -17.08 3.52 17.74
C MET A 131 -17.13 4.08 19.17
N LYS A 132 -16.40 5.17 19.41
CA LYS A 132 -16.17 5.77 20.73
C LYS A 132 -17.22 6.81 21.13
N ARG A 133 -18.20 7.10 20.26
CA ARG A 133 -19.19 8.14 20.54
C ARG A 133 -19.98 7.86 21.84
N PRO A 134 -20.35 8.89 22.62
CA PRO A 134 -21.19 8.74 23.80
C PRO A 134 -22.57 8.20 23.41
N LYS A 135 -23.29 7.59 24.36
CA LYS A 135 -24.70 7.25 24.18
C LYS A 135 -25.52 8.51 24.50
N VAL A 136 -26.37 8.94 23.57
CA VAL A 136 -27.32 10.04 23.78
C VAL A 136 -28.73 9.57 23.42
N GLU A 137 -29.76 10.19 24.01
CA GLU A 137 -31.16 9.75 23.84
C GLU A 137 -31.68 9.92 22.41
N VAL A 138 -31.24 10.96 21.71
CA VAL A 138 -31.57 11.22 20.31
C VAL A 138 -30.27 11.47 19.53
N GLU A 139 -29.89 10.54 18.66
CA GLU A 139 -28.75 10.69 17.74
C GLU A 139 -29.25 11.15 16.37
N ASN A 140 -28.71 12.25 15.86
CA ASN A 140 -28.77 12.53 14.43
C ASN A 140 -27.68 11.71 13.72
N LEU A 141 -28.08 10.58 13.15
CA LEU A 141 -27.15 9.64 12.51
C LEU A 141 -26.39 10.26 11.34
N GLU A 142 -27.01 11.17 10.59
CA GLU A 142 -26.33 11.85 9.47
C GLU A 142 -25.13 12.66 9.97
N LEU A 143 -25.29 13.40 11.07
CA LEU A 143 -24.19 14.15 11.68
C LEU A 143 -23.09 13.24 12.24
N VAL A 144 -23.45 12.03 12.69
CA VAL A 144 -22.49 11.03 13.19
C VAL A 144 -21.64 10.47 12.04
N VAL A 145 -22.23 10.24 10.87
CA VAL A 145 -21.59 9.49 9.78
C VAL A 145 -21.00 10.38 8.69
N ALA A 146 -21.46 11.62 8.52
CA ALA A 146 -21.01 12.53 7.46
C ALA A 146 -19.48 12.73 7.42
N PRO A 147 -18.76 12.89 8.56
CA PRO A 147 -17.30 12.99 8.53
C PRO A 147 -16.62 11.73 7.98
N ALA A 148 -17.10 10.54 8.38
CA ALA A 148 -16.58 9.28 7.89
C ALA A 148 -16.92 9.06 6.42
N ALA A 149 -18.14 9.42 5.98
CA ALA A 149 -18.56 9.33 4.59
C ALA A 149 -17.63 10.15 3.68
N LYS A 150 -17.34 11.39 4.08
CA LYS A 150 -16.38 12.26 3.37
C LYS A 150 -14.99 11.61 3.26
N LYS A 151 -14.49 10.98 4.32
CA LYS A 151 -13.18 10.28 4.28
C LYS A 151 -13.18 9.04 3.40
N PHE A 152 -14.29 8.30 3.34
CA PHE A 152 -14.44 7.24 2.34
C PHE A 152 -14.39 7.80 0.93
N ASP A 153 -15.12 8.87 0.64
CA ASP A 153 -15.16 9.48 -0.69
C ASP A 153 -13.77 10.01 -1.10
N GLU A 154 -13.03 10.66 -0.20
CA GLU A 154 -11.64 11.07 -0.42
C GLU A 154 -10.72 9.88 -0.73
N LEU A 155 -10.82 8.80 0.06
CA LEU A 155 -10.05 7.57 -0.17
C LEU A 155 -10.37 6.95 -1.54
N PHE A 156 -11.66 6.88 -1.91
CA PHE A 156 -12.09 6.30 -3.18
C PHE A 156 -11.63 7.13 -4.36
N GLN A 157 -11.68 8.46 -4.29
CA GLN A 157 -11.14 9.32 -5.33
C GLN A 157 -9.64 9.06 -5.58
N LEU A 158 -8.86 8.88 -4.52
CA LEU A 158 -7.42 8.59 -4.64
C LEU A 158 -7.16 7.20 -5.24
N VAL A 159 -7.88 6.18 -4.77
CA VAL A 159 -7.75 4.80 -5.24
C VAL A 159 -8.20 4.66 -6.69
N ASP A 160 -9.37 5.20 -7.03
CA ASP A 160 -9.93 5.14 -8.38
C ASP A 160 -9.07 5.99 -9.35
N GLY A 161 -8.62 7.17 -8.92
CA GLY A 161 -7.72 8.00 -9.69
C GLY A 161 -6.39 7.30 -10.01
N HIS A 162 -5.82 6.60 -9.03
CA HIS A 162 -4.61 5.82 -9.24
C HIS A 162 -4.85 4.61 -10.16
N TYR A 163 -5.93 3.86 -9.96
CA TYR A 163 -6.31 2.75 -10.83
C TYR A 163 -6.47 3.20 -12.30
N LEU A 164 -7.21 4.29 -12.55
CA LEU A 164 -7.40 4.84 -13.88
C LEU A 164 -6.09 5.33 -14.51
N GLU A 165 -5.14 5.80 -13.70
CA GLU A 165 -3.82 6.16 -14.18
C GLU A 165 -3.04 4.93 -14.66
N LEU A 166 -3.03 3.86 -13.87
CA LEU A 166 -2.38 2.59 -14.26
C LEU A 166 -3.01 2.02 -15.52
N GLN A 167 -4.34 2.05 -15.62
CA GLN A 167 -5.07 1.58 -16.81
C GLN A 167 -4.66 2.35 -18.07
N ARG A 168 -4.64 3.68 -18.00
CA ARG A 168 -4.24 4.54 -19.12
C ARG A 168 -2.80 4.30 -19.60
N ARG A 169 -1.95 3.77 -18.72
CA ARG A 169 -0.54 3.45 -19.01
C ARG A 169 -0.32 2.01 -19.45
N GLY A 170 -1.36 1.16 -19.45
CA GLY A 170 -1.20 -0.27 -19.74
C GLY A 170 -0.43 -1.03 -18.66
N LEU A 171 -0.54 -0.59 -17.41
CA LEU A 171 0.13 -1.20 -16.24
C LEU A 171 -0.83 -2.05 -15.38
N LEU A 172 -2.01 -2.37 -15.92
CA LEU A 172 -3.02 -3.26 -15.34
C LEU A 172 -3.19 -4.50 -16.21
#